data_AF-A0A7S0SDQ2-F1
#
_entry.id   AF-A0A7S0SDQ2-F1
#
_cell.length_a   1.000
_cell.length_b   1.000
_cell.length_c   1.000
_cell.angle_alpha   90.00
_cell.angle_beta   90.00
_cell.angle_gamma   90.00
#
_symmetry.space_group_name_H-M   'P 1'
#
loop_
_entity.id
_entity.type
_entity.pdbx_description
1 polymer ?
#
loop_
_entity_poly.entity_id
_entity_poly.type
_entity_poly.pdbx_seq_one_letter_code
_entity_poly.pdbx_strand_id
1 'polypeptide(L)'
;MAGAAGTAVAAVYSLIACVNHSCRPNCDVAGTWSAQKPGSGDANDGAATLTCVSAVAAGEECVYNYGPRELLTWNLEKRRRYLSEKNGFVCRCERCREEESNKDATTCTVSLSLASIEDK
;
A
#
# COMPACT_ATOMS: atom_id res chain seq x y z
N MET A 1 30.45 -17.03 2.15
CA MET A 1 30.53 -15.68 1.55
C MET A 1 29.65 -14.76 2.38
N ALA A 2 30.23 -14.07 3.37
CA ALA A 2 29.50 -13.16 4.24
C ALA A 2 29.14 -11.91 3.43
N GLY A 3 27.84 -11.63 3.27
CA GLY A 3 27.37 -10.40 2.63
C GLY A 3 27.73 -9.21 3.51
N ALA A 4 28.45 -8.23 2.96
CA ALA A 4 28.73 -6.99 3.65
C ALA A 4 27.41 -6.31 4.04
N ALA A 5 27.31 -5.87 5.30
CA ALA A 5 26.18 -5.08 5.77
C ALA A 5 26.12 -3.77 4.97
N GLY A 6 25.12 -3.62 4.11
CA GLY A 6 24.93 -2.42 3.31
C GLY A 6 24.68 -1.22 4.21
N THR A 7 25.39 -0.13 4.00
CA THR A 7 25.08 1.17 4.59
C THR A 7 23.71 1.63 4.10
N ALA A 8 22.84 2.03 5.03
CA ALA A 8 21.55 2.60 4.67
C ALA A 8 21.78 3.93 3.94
N VAL A 9 21.27 4.03 2.72
CA VAL A 9 21.29 5.24 1.89
C VAL A 9 19.87 5.76 1.70
N ALA A 10 19.72 7.07 1.56
CA ALA A 10 18.45 7.73 1.32
C ALA A 10 18.58 8.69 0.13
N ALA A 11 17.50 8.80 -0.66
CA ALA A 11 17.40 9.69 -1.81
C ALA A 11 16.00 10.29 -1.87
N VAL A 12 15.86 11.45 -2.53
CA VAL A 12 14.59 12.16 -2.70
C VAL A 12 14.23 12.20 -4.17
N TYR A 13 13.06 11.67 -4.51
CA TYR A 13 12.51 11.64 -5.87
C TYR A 13 11.22 12.45 -5.90
N SER A 14 11.28 13.68 -6.38
CA SER A 14 10.16 14.63 -6.33
C SER A 14 8.90 14.11 -7.03
N LEU A 15 9.05 13.48 -8.19
CA LEU A 15 7.91 12.92 -8.94
C LEU A 15 7.28 11.71 -8.25
N ILE A 16 8.09 10.83 -7.66
CA ILE A 16 7.59 9.67 -6.90
C ILE A 16 6.90 10.12 -5.62
N ALA A 17 7.39 11.19 -4.97
CA ALA A 17 6.78 11.74 -3.76
C ALA A 17 5.37 12.29 -3.98
N CYS A 18 4.96 12.54 -5.23
CA CYS A 18 3.59 12.93 -5.58
C CYS A 18 2.61 11.74 -5.69
N VAL A 19 3.10 10.50 -5.72
CA VAL A 19 2.27 9.31 -5.93
C VAL A 19 1.68 8.88 -4.59
N ASN A 20 0.35 8.78 -4.50
CA ASN A 20 -0.35 8.50 -3.25
C ASN A 20 -0.29 7.02 -2.83
N HIS A 21 -0.69 6.76 -1.58
CA HIS A 21 -0.79 5.42 -1.04
C HIS A 21 -2.12 4.71 -1.35
N SER A 22 -2.07 3.41 -1.66
CA SER A 22 -3.21 2.51 -1.57
C SER A 22 -2.83 1.14 -0.98
N CYS A 23 -3.74 0.53 -0.20
CA CYS A 23 -3.60 -0.87 0.26
C CYS A 23 -3.99 -1.90 -0.83
N ARG A 24 -4.43 -1.41 -1.99
CA ARG A 24 -4.64 -2.15 -3.25
C ARG A 24 -3.95 -1.31 -4.35
N PRO A 25 -2.62 -1.33 -4.41
CA PRO A 25 -1.87 -0.49 -5.34
C PRO A 25 -2.02 -0.96 -6.78
N ASN A 26 -1.96 -0.04 -7.74
CA ASN A 26 -1.86 -0.32 -9.17
C ASN A 26 -0.44 -0.08 -9.72
N CYS A 27 0.46 0.50 -8.92
CA CYS A 27 1.87 0.68 -9.23
C CYS A 27 2.81 0.13 -8.14
N ASP A 28 4.04 -0.16 -8.51
CA ASP A 28 5.17 -0.48 -7.62
C ASP A 28 6.34 0.49 -7.86
N VAL A 29 7.18 0.71 -6.84
CA VAL A 29 8.35 1.59 -6.92
C VAL A 29 9.62 0.78 -6.66
N ALA A 30 10.57 0.83 -7.61
CA ALA A 30 11.85 0.16 -7.49
C ALA A 30 13.01 1.13 -7.75
N GLY A 31 14.11 0.94 -7.01
CA GLY A 31 15.37 1.65 -7.20
C GLY A 31 16.36 0.86 -8.04
N THR A 32 17.13 1.53 -8.90
CA THR A 32 18.14 0.92 -9.77
C THR A 32 19.54 1.25 -9.31
N TRP A 33 20.17 0.37 -8.53
CA TRP A 33 21.55 0.56 -8.06
C TRP A 33 22.51 -0.30 -8.86
N SER A 34 23.61 0.31 -9.29
CA SER A 34 24.65 -0.34 -10.06
C SER A 34 25.98 -0.28 -9.29
N ALA A 35 26.74 -1.37 -9.35
CA ALA A 35 28.03 -1.44 -8.69
C ALA A 35 29.02 -0.49 -9.38
N GLN A 36 29.35 0.63 -8.72
CA GLN A 36 30.28 1.61 -9.27
C GLN A 36 31.72 1.13 -9.19
N LYS A 37 32.46 1.29 -10.29
CA LYS A 37 33.93 1.19 -10.35
C LYS A 37 34.51 2.58 -10.63
N PRO A 38 35.75 2.88 -10.20
CA PRO A 38 36.39 4.12 -10.58
C PRO A 38 36.39 4.32 -12.10
N GLY A 39 35.82 5.44 -12.55
CA GLY A 39 35.71 5.77 -13.98
C GLY A 39 34.54 5.12 -14.73
N SER A 40 33.71 4.30 -14.09
CA SER A 40 32.42 3.88 -14.67
C SER A 40 31.32 4.89 -14.31
N GLY A 41 30.48 5.25 -15.27
CA GLY A 41 29.22 5.95 -15.00
C GLY A 41 28.08 5.15 -15.61
N ASP A 42 27.03 4.90 -14.81
CA ASP A 42 25.76 4.39 -15.29
C ASP A 42 24.72 5.51 -15.15
N ALA A 43 24.15 5.93 -16.28
CA ALA A 43 23.17 7.02 -16.32
C ALA A 43 21.87 6.67 -15.56
N ASN A 44 21.62 5.39 -15.30
CA ASN A 44 20.46 4.92 -14.56
C ASN A 44 20.79 4.59 -13.10
N ASP A 45 22.04 4.76 -12.65
CA ASP A 45 22.37 4.59 -11.24
C ASP A 45 21.63 5.64 -10.39
N GLY A 46 21.01 5.19 -9.30
CA GLY A 46 20.24 6.09 -8.46
C GLY A 46 18.89 6.47 -9.07
N ALA A 47 18.41 5.82 -10.14
CA ALA A 47 17.07 6.04 -10.67
C ALA A 47 15.99 5.34 -9.83
N ALA A 48 14.82 5.98 -9.69
CA ALA A 48 13.61 5.34 -9.18
C ALA A 48 12.59 5.17 -10.31
N THR A 49 12.03 3.98 -10.44
CA THR A 49 11.05 3.62 -11.46
C THR A 49 9.71 3.33 -10.80
N LEU A 50 8.65 3.97 -11.29
CA LEU A 50 7.26 3.63 -10.98
C LEU A 50 6.72 2.74 -12.10
N THR A 51 6.32 1.52 -11.79
CA THR A 51 5.84 0.55 -12.77
C THR A 51 4.40 0.16 -12.47
N CYS A 52 3.50 0.19 -13.46
CA CYS A 52 2.16 -0.34 -13.30
C CYS A 52 2.19 -1.86 -13.14
N VAL A 53 1.52 -2.37 -12.10
CA VAL A 53 1.38 -3.81 -11.81
C VAL A 53 -0.03 -4.34 -12.17
N SER A 54 -0.92 -3.45 -12.54
CA SER A 54 -2.23 -3.74 -13.12
C SER A 54 -2.53 -2.75 -14.26
N ALA A 55 -3.59 -2.99 -15.01
CA ALA A 55 -4.10 -2.00 -15.95
C ALA A 55 -4.50 -0.72 -15.19
N VAL A 56 -4.20 0.44 -15.78
CA VAL A 56 -4.55 1.77 -15.27
C VAL A 56 -5.22 2.53 -16.40
N ALA A 57 -6.46 2.96 -16.21
CA ALA A 57 -7.19 3.71 -17.23
C ALA A 57 -6.73 5.17 -17.31
N ALA A 58 -7.00 5.85 -18.44
CA ALA A 58 -6.73 7.27 -18.56
C ALA A 58 -7.53 8.06 -17.50
N GLY A 59 -6.83 8.87 -16.70
CA GLY A 59 -7.41 9.65 -15.60
C GLY A 59 -7.56 8.88 -14.28
N GLU A 60 -7.25 7.58 -14.24
CA GLU A 60 -7.13 6.83 -12.99
C GLU A 60 -5.84 7.24 -12.26
N GLU A 61 -5.90 7.34 -10.93
CA GLU A 61 -4.77 7.73 -10.11
C GLU A 61 -3.74 6.59 -9.98
N CYS A 62 -2.46 6.89 -10.23
CA CYS A 62 -1.37 5.97 -9.90
C CYS A 62 -1.12 5.97 -8.38
N VAL A 63 -1.15 4.79 -7.77
CA VAL A 63 -0.99 4.61 -6.31
C VAL A 63 -0.08 3.43 -6.00
N TYR A 64 0.74 3.55 -4.95
CA TYR A 64 1.66 2.49 -4.51
C TYR A 64 1.61 2.23 -2.99
N ASN A 65 2.29 1.18 -2.52
CA ASN A 65 2.38 0.87 -1.10
C ASN A 65 3.54 1.63 -0.44
N TYR A 66 3.26 2.48 0.55
CA TYR A 66 4.28 3.27 1.26
C TYR A 66 5.06 2.46 2.30
N GLY A 67 4.48 1.34 2.76
CA GLY A 67 5.09 0.51 3.79
C GLY A 67 5.90 -0.66 3.21
N PRO A 68 6.38 -1.55 4.10
CA PRO A 68 6.99 -2.80 3.68
C PRO A 68 5.96 -3.68 2.95
N ARG A 69 6.43 -4.69 2.20
CA ARG A 69 5.56 -5.58 1.41
C ARG A 69 4.54 -6.31 2.30
N GLU A 70 4.92 -6.64 3.53
CA GLU A 70 4.09 -7.29 4.53
C GLU A 70 2.94 -6.40 5.01
N LEU A 71 2.99 -5.07 4.80
CA LEU A 71 1.88 -4.19 5.15
C LEU A 71 0.59 -4.65 4.49
N LEU A 72 0.65 -5.15 3.25
CA LEU A 72 -0.53 -5.58 2.50
C LEU A 72 -1.17 -6.87 3.06
N THR A 73 -0.47 -7.64 3.90
CA THR A 73 -1.02 -8.84 4.56
C THR A 73 -1.57 -8.55 5.95
N TRP A 74 -1.32 -7.35 6.50
CA TRP A 74 -1.83 -6.96 7.81
C TRP A 74 -3.33 -6.67 7.77
N ASN A 75 -3.99 -6.79 8.94
CA ASN A 75 -5.38 -6.37 9.10
C ASN A 75 -5.53 -4.83 9.00
N LEU A 76 -6.76 -4.37 8.74
CA LEU A 76 -7.12 -2.96 8.57
C LEU A 76 -6.53 -2.03 9.65
N GLU A 77 -6.70 -2.41 10.91
CA GLU A 77 -6.32 -1.57 12.05
C GLU A 77 -4.80 -1.41 12.13
N LYS A 78 -4.06 -2.50 11.98
CA LYS A 78 -2.60 -2.48 11.97
C LYS A 78 -2.05 -1.67 10.80
N ARG A 79 -2.65 -1.75 9.60
CA ARG A 79 -2.26 -0.93 8.45
C ARG A 79 -2.48 0.57 8.71
N ARG A 80 -3.68 0.96 9.18
CA ARG A 80 -4.02 2.36 9.47
C ARG A 80 -3.15 2.94 10.58
N ARG A 81 -2.89 2.18 11.64
CA ARG A 81 -1.97 2.62 12.72
C ARG A 81 -0.56 2.89 12.19
N TYR A 82 0.00 1.97 11.41
CA TYR A 82 1.33 2.15 10.83
C TYR A 82 1.42 3.41 9.96
N LEU A 83 0.46 3.60 9.04
CA LEU A 83 0.46 4.76 8.15
C LEU A 83 0.21 6.07 8.90
N SER A 84 -0.61 6.04 9.95
CA SER A 84 -0.82 7.21 10.81
C SER A 84 0.47 7.59 11.54
N GLU A 85 1.22 6.62 12.07
CA GLU A 85 2.46 6.85 12.80
C GLU A 85 3.63 7.25 11.89
N LYS A 86 3.72 6.67 10.68
CA LYS A 86 4.85 6.88 9.76
C LYS A 86 4.64 7.99 8.75
N ASN A 87 3.39 8.23 8.35
CA ASN A 87 3.05 9.14 7.27
C ASN A 87 2.01 10.19 7.67
N GLY A 88 1.43 10.11 8.87
CA GLY A 88 0.52 11.13 9.39
C GLY A 88 -0.90 11.11 8.80
N PHE A 89 -1.34 10.00 8.18
CA PHE A 89 -2.69 9.89 7.60
C PHE A 89 -3.37 8.55 7.88
N VAL A 90 -4.70 8.53 7.74
CA VAL A 90 -5.52 7.31 7.83
C VAL A 90 -5.96 6.88 6.43
N CYS A 91 -5.53 5.71 5.98
CA CYS A 91 -5.88 5.21 4.65
C CYS A 91 -7.38 4.90 4.52
N ARG A 92 -8.00 5.46 3.46
CA ARG A 92 -9.41 5.27 3.06
C ARG A 92 -9.58 4.70 1.64
N CYS A 93 -8.57 3.99 1.13
CA CYS A 93 -8.67 3.32 -0.16
C CYS A 93 -9.83 2.30 -0.20
N GLU A 94 -10.22 1.87 -1.39
CA GLU A 94 -11.34 0.95 -1.63
C GLU A 94 -11.28 -0.31 -0.74
N ARG A 95 -10.14 -0.99 -0.70
CA ARG A 95 -9.91 -2.15 0.19
C ARG A 95 -10.19 -1.82 1.66
N CYS A 96 -9.74 -0.67 2.14
CA CYS A 96 -9.95 -0.28 3.53
C CYS A 96 -11.43 0.00 3.83
N ARG A 97 -12.18 0.54 2.86
CA ARG A 97 -13.63 0.79 2.99
C ARG A 97 -14.43 -0.51 3.02
N GLU A 98 -14.09 -1.46 2.15
CA GLU A 98 -14.70 -2.81 2.11
C GLU A 98 -14.47 -3.57 3.43
N GLU A 99 -13.23 -3.58 3.93
CA GLU A 99 -12.89 -4.25 5.19
C GLU A 99 -13.57 -3.59 6.41
N GLU A 100 -13.81 -2.27 6.36
CA GLU A 100 -14.53 -1.53 7.39
C GLU A 100 -16.02 -1.91 7.40
N SER A 101 -16.69 -1.91 6.24
CA SER A 101 -18.11 -2.31 6.16
C SER A 101 -18.37 -3.76 6.60
N ASN A 102 -17.41 -4.68 6.37
CA ASN A 102 -17.56 -6.08 6.79
C ASN A 102 -17.47 -6.27 8.32
N LYS A 103 -16.78 -5.37 9.03
CA LYS A 103 -16.77 -5.38 10.50
C LYS A 103 -18.14 -4.98 11.06
N ASP A 104 -18.79 -4.00 10.44
CA ASP A 104 -20.10 -3.51 10.86
C ASP A 104 -21.21 -4.54 10.57
N ALA A 105 -21.11 -5.29 9.46
CA ALA A 105 -22.07 -6.35 9.14
C ALA A 105 -22.02 -7.53 10.15
N THR A 106 -20.86 -7.81 10.74
CA THR A 106 -20.68 -8.93 11.69
C THR A 106 -21.29 -8.66 13.06
N THR A 107 -21.51 -7.39 13.42
CA THR A 107 -22.11 -7.00 14.72
C THR A 107 -23.64 -6.90 14.67
N CYS A 108 -24.26 -6.99 13.49
CA CYS A 108 -25.69 -6.81 13.30
C CYS A 108 -26.44 -8.12 12.96
N THR A 109 -26.13 -9.24 13.61
CA THR A 109 -27.09 -10.35 13.71
C THR A 109 -28.10 -10.01 14.80
N VAL A 110 -28.94 -9.01 14.55
CA VAL A 110 -30.16 -8.81 15.35
C VAL A 110 -31.07 -10.00 15.04
N SER A 111 -31.32 -10.80 16.07
CA SER A 111 -32.24 -11.93 16.08
C SER A 111 -33.64 -11.48 15.66
N LEU A 112 -33.96 -11.65 14.38
CA LEU A 112 -35.33 -11.66 13.91
C LEU A 112 -35.99 -12.95 14.41
N SER A 113 -36.54 -12.92 15.64
CA SER A 113 -37.53 -13.90 16.04
C SER A 113 -38.80 -13.63 15.22
N LEU A 114 -39.12 -14.51 14.27
CA LEU A 114 -40.45 -14.55 13.67
C LEU A 114 -41.46 -14.78 14.81
N ALA A 115 -42.22 -13.75 15.16
CA ALA A 115 -43.45 -13.92 15.92
C ALA A 115 -44.46 -14.59 14.98
N SER A 116 -44.91 -15.77 15.38
CA SER A 116 -45.98 -16.54 14.77
C SER A 116 -47.20 -15.68 14.48
N ILE A 117 -47.65 -15.68 13.23
CA ILE A 117 -49.00 -15.29 12.87
C ILE A 117 -49.80 -16.60 12.77
N GLU A 118 -50.45 -16.98 13.87
CA GLU A 118 -51.58 -17.91 13.84
C GLU A 118 -52.83 -17.06 13.66
N ASP A 119 -53.38 -17.04 12.45
CA ASP A 119 -54.74 -16.56 12.20
C ASP A 119 -55.68 -17.76 12.01
N LYS A 120 -56.82 -17.63 12.67
CA LYS A 120 -57.91 -18.60 12.87
C LYS A 120 -58.60 -19.07 11.59
#